data_AF-A0A7G7L7E5-F1
#
_entry.id   AF-A0A7G7L7E5-F1
#
_cell.length_a   1.000
_cell.length_b   1.000
_cell.length_c   1.000
_cell.angle_alpha   90.00
_cell.angle_beta   90.00
_cell.angle_gamma   90.00
#
_symmetry.space_group_name_H-M   'P 1'
#
loop_
_entity.id
_entity.type
_entity.pdbx_description
1 polymer ?
#
loop_
_entity_poly.entity_id
_entity_poly.type
_entity_poly.pdbx_seq_one_letter_code
_entity_poly.pdbx_strand_id
1 'polypeptide(L)'
;MKVDIATLQAMSAQCRGEAADQSSRLGTLSASINSGVTDGWSDSQAAQQFSALYEQWRASSQGVSDSLTGMGTLLSDVATAYQQHEADMAARIGAMI
;
A
#
# COMPACT_ATOMS: atom_id res chain seq x y z
N MET A 1 22.26 -14.83 -7.87
CA MET A 1 22.12 -13.36 -7.71
C MET A 1 21.40 -13.12 -6.40
N LYS A 2 22.07 -12.61 -5.36
CA LYS A 2 21.45 -12.25 -4.07
C LYS A 2 20.76 -10.91 -4.27
N VAL A 3 19.49 -10.78 -3.94
CA VAL A 3 18.83 -9.47 -3.94
C VAL A 3 19.50 -8.64 -2.85
N ASP A 4 19.98 -7.45 -3.22
CA ASP A 4 20.65 -6.54 -2.29
C ASP A 4 19.66 -5.89 -1.32
N ILE A 5 20.09 -5.65 -0.07
CA ILE A 5 19.25 -5.07 1.00
C ILE A 5 18.75 -3.69 0.59
N ALA A 6 19.59 -2.88 -0.07
CA ALA A 6 19.17 -1.55 -0.52
C ALA A 6 18.07 -1.64 -1.59
N THR A 7 18.12 -2.66 -2.45
CA THR A 7 17.06 -2.92 -3.44
C THR A 7 15.74 -3.27 -2.76
N LEU A 8 15.75 -4.16 -1.75
CA LEU A 8 14.55 -4.54 -1.00
C LEU A 8 13.93 -3.34 -0.27
N GLN A 9 14.76 -2.51 0.36
CA GLN A 9 14.33 -1.30 1.05
C GLN A 9 13.74 -0.26 0.08
N ALA A 10 14.37 -0.07 -1.09
CA ALA A 10 13.86 0.84 -2.11
C ALA A 10 12.50 0.38 -2.65
N MET A 11 12.34 -0.91 -2.96
CA MET A 11 11.07 -1.47 -3.40
C MET A 11 10.00 -1.38 -2.30
N SER A 12 10.37 -1.63 -1.03
CA SER A 12 9.48 -1.45 0.12
C SER A 12 8.95 -0.01 0.21
N ALA A 13 9.85 0.96 0.13
CA ALA A 13 9.52 2.38 0.16
C ALA A 13 8.62 2.76 -1.03
N GLN A 14 8.92 2.26 -2.23
CA GLN A 14 8.10 2.48 -3.40
C GLN A 14 6.66 1.95 -3.20
N CYS A 15 6.49 0.71 -2.75
CA CYS A 15 5.16 0.14 -2.51
C CYS A 15 4.36 0.97 -1.51
N ARG A 16 4.99 1.43 -0.42
CA ARG A 16 4.32 2.27 0.60
C ARG A 16 3.97 3.67 0.07
N GLY A 17 4.85 4.27 -0.74
CA GLY A 17 4.60 5.55 -1.39
C GLY A 17 3.40 5.47 -2.34
N GLU A 18 3.37 4.45 -3.20
CA GLU A 18 2.25 4.22 -4.14
C GLU A 18 0.92 3.98 -3.40
N ALA A 19 0.94 3.25 -2.27
CA ALA A 19 -0.25 3.06 -1.44
C ALA A 19 -0.78 4.39 -0.88
N ALA A 20 0.11 5.26 -0.39
CA ALA A 20 -0.26 6.56 0.14
C ALA A 20 -0.84 7.48 -0.95
N ASP A 21 -0.22 7.51 -2.13
CA ASP A 21 -0.68 8.29 -3.27
C ASP A 21 -2.05 7.81 -3.76
N GLN A 22 -2.27 6.50 -3.83
CA GLN A 22 -3.58 5.94 -4.17
C GLN A 22 -4.65 6.30 -3.15
N SER A 23 -4.35 6.20 -1.84
CA SER A 23 -5.28 6.57 -0.78
C SER A 23 -5.65 8.06 -0.83
N SER A 24 -4.69 8.94 -1.10
CA SER A 24 -4.92 10.38 -1.28
C SER A 24 -5.82 10.69 -2.48
N ARG A 25 -5.57 10.05 -3.62
CA ARG A 25 -6.40 10.17 -4.83
C ARG A 25 -7.82 9.66 -4.61
N LEU A 26 -7.96 8.50 -3.95
CA LEU A 26 -9.25 7.93 -3.55
C LEU A 26 -10.03 8.91 -2.68
N GLY A 27 -9.39 9.49 -1.65
CA GLY A 27 -10.02 10.46 -0.76
C GLY A 27 -10.50 11.72 -1.49
N THR A 28 -9.66 12.26 -2.38
CA THR A 28 -9.99 13.44 -3.19
C THR A 28 -11.19 13.20 -4.10
N LEU A 29 -11.19 12.08 -4.84
CA LEU A 29 -12.30 11.74 -5.74
C LEU A 29 -13.58 11.42 -4.97
N SER A 30 -13.47 10.71 -3.85
CA SER A 30 -14.60 10.41 -2.96
C SER A 30 -15.28 11.68 -2.44
N ALA A 31 -14.49 12.66 -1.99
CA ALA A 31 -15.01 13.95 -1.53
C ALA A 31 -15.73 14.71 -2.66
N SER A 32 -15.15 14.72 -3.86
CA SER A 32 -15.75 15.34 -5.05
C SER A 32 -17.09 14.68 -5.41
N ILE A 33 -17.14 13.34 -5.46
CA ILE A 33 -18.36 12.58 -5.77
C ILE A 33 -19.46 12.85 -4.74
N ASN A 34 -19.14 12.82 -3.44
CA ASN A 34 -20.11 13.10 -2.38
C ASN A 34 -20.61 14.55 -2.41
N SER A 35 -19.81 15.51 -2.87
CA SER A 35 -20.31 16.89 -3.03
C SER A 35 -21.21 17.08 -4.26
N GLY A 36 -21.09 16.23 -5.28
CA GLY A 36 -21.79 16.42 -6.56
C GLY A 36 -23.03 15.54 -6.76
N VAL A 37 -22.95 14.25 -6.43
CA VAL A 37 -24.00 13.27 -6.78
C VAL A 37 -25.06 13.17 -5.70
N THR A 38 -24.68 13.23 -4.43
CA THR A 38 -25.58 13.02 -3.30
C THR A 38 -26.46 14.21 -2.94
N ASP A 39 -26.07 15.45 -3.29
CA ASP A 39 -26.84 16.65 -2.94
C ASP A 39 -28.02 16.95 -3.88
N GLY A 40 -28.20 16.21 -4.99
CA GLY A 40 -29.27 16.52 -5.95
C GLY A 40 -29.85 15.34 -6.76
N TRP A 41 -29.29 14.13 -6.66
CA TRP A 41 -29.68 13.00 -7.51
C TRP A 41 -30.25 11.78 -6.76
N SER A 42 -30.36 11.86 -5.43
CA SER A 42 -30.58 10.74 -4.49
C SER A 42 -31.79 9.86 -4.79
N ASP A 43 -32.87 10.42 -5.35
CA ASP A 43 -34.16 9.74 -5.45
C ASP A 43 -34.36 8.98 -6.78
N SER A 44 -33.34 8.97 -7.65
CA SER A 44 -33.39 8.29 -8.94
C SER A 44 -32.79 6.88 -8.88
N GLN A 45 -33.31 5.96 -9.70
CA GLN A 45 -32.72 4.63 -9.90
C GLN A 45 -31.26 4.72 -10.40
N ALA A 46 -30.90 5.80 -11.09
CA ALA A 46 -29.54 6.04 -11.57
C ALA A 46 -28.57 6.38 -10.42
N ALA A 47 -29.01 7.15 -9.42
CA ALA A 47 -28.19 7.43 -8.25
C ALA A 47 -27.97 6.20 -7.36
N GLN A 48 -28.95 5.30 -7.26
CA GLN A 48 -28.77 4.02 -6.57
C GLN A 48 -27.73 3.14 -7.26
N GLN A 49 -27.81 3.02 -8.60
CA GLN A 49 -26.83 2.27 -9.40
C GLN A 49 -25.43 2.89 -9.31
N PHE A 50 -25.34 4.22 -9.39
CA PHE A 50 -24.08 4.94 -9.23
C PHE A 50 -23.47 4.70 -7.84
N SER A 51 -24.27 4.80 -6.78
CA SER A 51 -23.80 4.58 -5.40
C SER A 51 -23.25 3.16 -5.22
N ALA A 52 -23.88 2.16 -5.83
CA ALA A 52 -23.38 0.78 -5.80
C ALA A 52 -22.01 0.64 -6.52
N LEU A 53 -21.87 1.25 -7.71
CA LEU A 53 -20.60 1.27 -8.44
C LEU A 53 -19.51 2.02 -7.68
N TYR A 54 -19.87 3.13 -7.04
CA TYR A 54 -18.97 3.92 -6.21
C TYR A 54 -18.45 3.12 -5.02
N GLU A 55 -19.32 2.41 -4.29
CA GLU A 55 -18.89 1.60 -3.15
C GLU A 55 -18.00 0.42 -3.60
N GLN A 56 -18.35 -0.22 -4.72
CA GLN A 56 -17.51 -1.26 -5.31
C GLN A 56 -16.12 -0.73 -5.70
N TRP A 57 -16.07 0.44 -6.33
CA TRP A 57 -14.82 1.10 -6.69
C TRP A 57 -14.01 1.46 -5.44
N ARG A 58 -14.65 2.02 -4.41
CA ARG A 58 -14.01 2.41 -3.15
C ARG A 58 -13.38 1.20 -2.46
N ALA A 59 -14.15 0.12 -2.28
CA ALA A 59 -13.69 -1.11 -1.66
C ALA A 59 -12.52 -1.73 -2.43
N SER A 60 -12.62 -1.79 -3.75
CA SER A 60 -11.54 -2.32 -4.61
C SER A 60 -10.27 -1.48 -4.51
N SER A 61 -10.40 -0.15 -4.51
CA SER A 61 -9.27 0.78 -4.41
C SER A 61 -8.55 0.68 -3.06
N GLN A 62 -9.30 0.53 -1.97
CA GLN A 62 -8.72 0.27 -0.65
C GLN A 62 -7.94 -1.05 -0.64
N GLY A 63 -8.49 -2.11 -1.22
CA GLY A 63 -7.79 -3.41 -1.31
C GLY A 63 -6.46 -3.35 -2.06
N VAL A 64 -6.33 -2.48 -3.06
CA VAL A 64 -5.04 -2.25 -3.75
C VAL A 64 -4.03 -1.57 -2.82
N SER A 65 -4.45 -0.54 -2.08
CA SER A 65 -3.60 0.18 -1.12
C SER A 65 -3.12 -0.74 0.01
N ASP A 66 -4.01 -1.60 0.52
CA ASP A 66 -3.68 -2.59 1.55
C ASP A 66 -2.67 -3.62 1.02
N SER A 67 -2.85 -4.09 -0.22
CA SER A 67 -1.94 -5.03 -0.87
C SER A 67 -0.55 -4.42 -1.09
N LEU A 68 -0.48 -3.16 -1.56
CA LEU A 68 0.77 -2.41 -1.70
C LEU A 68 1.47 -2.23 -0.33
N THR A 69 0.73 -1.89 0.71
CA THR A 69 1.26 -1.76 2.07
C THR A 69 1.80 -3.09 2.60
N GLY A 70 1.09 -4.19 2.36
CA GLY A 70 1.50 -5.55 2.73
C GLY A 70 2.77 -5.98 2.02
N MET A 71 2.86 -5.76 0.70
CA MET A 71 4.08 -6.03 -0.07
C MET A 71 5.27 -5.20 0.45
N GLY A 72 5.07 -3.91 0.72
CA GLY A 72 6.11 -3.06 1.27
C GLY A 72 6.59 -3.54 2.65
N THR A 73 5.68 -3.99 3.49
CA THR A 73 6.01 -4.53 4.82
C THR A 73 6.80 -5.83 4.70
N LEU A 74 6.35 -6.78 3.89
CA LEU A 74 7.09 -8.02 3.65
C LEU A 74 8.52 -7.76 3.15
N LEU A 75 8.70 -6.84 2.20
CA LEU A 75 10.02 -6.48 1.68
C LEU A 75 10.92 -5.87 2.77
N SER A 76 10.35 -5.04 3.66
CA SER A 76 11.06 -4.44 4.80
C SER A 76 11.49 -5.51 5.82
N ASP A 77 10.61 -6.47 6.10
CA ASP A 77 10.87 -7.54 7.06
C ASP A 77 11.97 -8.47 6.55
N VAL A 78 11.93 -8.81 5.26
CA VAL A 78 12.97 -9.61 4.59
C VAL A 78 14.31 -8.87 4.62
N ALA A 79 14.34 -7.58 4.30
CA ALA A 79 15.57 -6.77 4.36
C ALA A 79 16.18 -6.77 5.77
N THR A 80 15.33 -6.62 6.80
CA THR A 80 15.74 -6.65 8.22
C THR A 80 16.31 -8.01 8.61
N ALA A 81 15.67 -9.11 8.19
CA ALA A 81 16.15 -10.46 8.45
C ALA A 81 17.52 -10.73 7.82
N TYR A 82 17.76 -10.24 6.58
CA TYR A 82 19.07 -10.34 5.93
C TYR A 82 20.14 -9.57 6.68
N GLN A 83 19.86 -8.34 7.11
CA GLN A 83 20.80 -7.51 7.87
C GLN A 83 21.16 -8.15 9.22
N GLN A 84 20.17 -8.70 9.93
CA GLN A 84 20.37 -9.42 11.19
C GLN A 84 21.27 -10.65 10.98
N HIS A 85 20.98 -11.45 9.94
CA HIS A 85 21.78 -12.63 9.62
C HIS A 85 23.25 -12.28 9.32
N GLU A 86 23.51 -11.17 8.62
CA GLU A 86 24.87 -10.70 8.37
C GLU A 86 25.59 -10.25 9.65
N ALA A 87 24.89 -9.55 10.56
CA ALA A 87 25.43 -9.14 11.85
C ALA A 87 25.79 -10.35 12.74
N ASP A 88 24.93 -11.36 12.80
CA ASP A 88 25.17 -12.59 13.57
C ASP A 88 26.38 -13.37 13.04
N MET A 89 26.53 -13.44 11.71
CA MET A 89 27.69 -14.06 11.08
C MET A 89 28.99 -13.30 11.40
N ALA A 90 28.97 -11.97 11.36
CA ALA A 90 30.11 -11.15 11.73
C ALA A 90 30.50 -11.33 13.21
N ALA A 91 29.52 -11.37 14.11
CA ALA A 91 29.75 -11.60 15.54
C ALA A 91 30.39 -12.97 15.81
N ARG A 92 29.93 -14.03 15.13
CA ARG A 92 30.52 -15.38 15.23
C ARG A 92 31.97 -15.41 14.77
N ILE A 93 32.29 -14.75 13.65
CA ILE A 93 33.67 -14.66 13.16
C ILE A 93 34.53 -13.90 14.17
N GLY A 94 34.05 -12.76 14.67
CA GLY A 94 34.78 -11.97 15.68
C GLY A 94 35.02 -12.72 16.99
N ALA A 95 34.18 -13.69 17.35
CA ALA A 95 34.38 -14.53 18.53
C ALA A 95 35.37 -15.70 18.33
N MET A 96 35.75 -16.02 17.09
CA MET A 96 36.72 -17.08 16.77
C MET A 96 38.15 -16.56 16.57
N ILE A 97 38.35 -15.25 16.56
CA ILE A 97 39.64 -14.56 16.38
C ILE A 97 40.08 -14.01 17.75
#